data_AF-A0A3E0DMX3-F1
#
_entry.id   AF-A0A3E0DMX3-F1
#
_cell.length_a   1.000
_cell.length_b   1.000
_cell.length_c   1.000
_cell.angle_alpha   90.00
_cell.angle_beta   90.00
_cell.angle_gamma   90.00
#
_symmetry.space_group_name_H-M   'P 1'
#
loop_
_entity.id
_entity.type
_entity.pdbx_description
1 polymer ?
#
loop_
_entity_poly.entity_id
_entity_poly.type
_entity_poly.pdbx_seq_one_letter_code
_entity_poly.pdbx_strand_id
1 'polypeptide(L)'
;MDTSTWKEKHVDELSIFELAYAHLGGAGSYRLKDGWLKSILPITLQEINHARNMEYSKNFVPVVGAFSVIEQIGFTYKRNDKVEYSNPNASSINKALYYFADYEEGSDDVKALYALRNSFLHNASLMAKALHVTKPSYYFQFDREIDELVQYPENPWDGNILTFKPEYTTLINPEKVVDLARVTVDSALECLNNNILEVDLECGERELFYRFLKHFPD
;
A
#
# COMPACT_ATOMS: atom_id res chain seq x y z
N MET A 1 17.93 9.90 6.92
CA MET A 1 19.19 9.98 6.12
C MET A 1 19.56 11.44 5.90
N ASP A 2 20.84 11.80 5.95
CA ASP A 2 21.31 13.15 5.61
C ASP A 2 21.44 13.29 4.08
N THR A 3 20.69 14.22 3.48
CA THR A 3 20.70 14.49 2.04
C THR A 3 21.49 15.74 1.67
N SER A 4 22.21 16.35 2.62
CA SER A 4 22.92 17.63 2.42
C SER A 4 23.99 17.58 1.32
N THR A 5 24.57 16.41 1.09
CA THR A 5 25.61 16.14 0.09
C THR A 5 25.05 15.81 -1.30
N TRP A 6 23.74 15.56 -1.44
CA TRP A 6 23.16 15.10 -2.70
C TRP A 6 23.25 16.15 -3.82
N LYS A 7 23.31 17.44 -3.48
CA LYS A 7 23.56 18.53 -4.43
C LYS A 7 24.90 18.43 -5.16
N GLU A 8 25.80 17.57 -4.69
CA GLU A 8 27.13 17.34 -5.26
C GLU A 8 27.19 16.03 -6.07
N LYS A 9 26.12 15.22 -6.03
CA LYS A 9 25.99 13.94 -6.73
C LYS A 9 25.16 14.06 -8.00
N HIS A 10 25.57 13.34 -9.04
CA HIS A 10 24.75 13.00 -10.19
C HIS A 10 23.76 11.89 -9.84
N VAL A 11 22.69 11.75 -10.63
CA VAL A 11 21.66 10.74 -10.39
C VAL A 11 22.19 9.30 -10.42
N ASP A 12 23.20 9.02 -11.23
CA ASP A 12 23.86 7.72 -11.37
C ASP A 12 24.87 7.42 -10.25
N GLU A 13 25.13 8.39 -9.36
CA GLU A 13 25.99 8.23 -8.17
C GLU A 13 25.20 7.90 -6.89
N LEU A 14 23.86 7.84 -6.98
CA LEU A 14 23.01 7.47 -5.86
C LEU A 14 23.00 5.95 -5.66
N SER A 15 23.26 5.52 -4.44
CA SER A 15 23.13 4.12 -4.04
C SER A 15 21.66 3.66 -3.97
N ILE A 16 21.43 2.35 -3.99
CA ILE A 16 20.09 1.77 -3.77
C ILE A 16 19.38 2.29 -2.51
N PHE A 17 20.11 2.51 -1.41
CA PHE A 17 19.54 3.02 -0.16
C PHE A 17 19.17 4.51 -0.26
N GLU A 18 19.94 5.29 -1.02
CA GLU A 18 19.60 6.68 -1.33
C GLU A 18 18.40 6.76 -2.26
N LEU A 19 18.30 5.89 -3.28
CA LEU A 19 17.11 5.79 -4.12
C LEU A 19 15.88 5.34 -3.31
N ALA A 20 16.04 4.38 -2.39
CA ALA A 20 14.96 3.97 -1.49
C ALA A 20 14.54 5.11 -0.57
N TYR A 21 15.49 5.90 -0.05
CA TYR A 21 15.18 7.09 0.73
C TYR A 21 14.49 8.16 -0.12
N ALA A 22 14.93 8.38 -1.36
CA ALA A 22 14.27 9.32 -2.27
C ALA A 22 12.82 8.89 -2.56
N HIS A 23 12.58 7.59 -2.67
CA HIS A 23 11.25 7.03 -2.90
C HIS A 23 10.33 7.20 -1.69
N LEU A 24 10.78 6.75 -0.51
CA LEU A 24 10.00 6.68 0.73
C LEU A 24 9.94 8.01 1.51
N GLY A 25 10.96 8.85 1.36
CA GLY A 25 11.10 10.07 2.14
C GLY A 25 10.04 11.12 1.78
N GLY A 26 9.49 11.77 2.81
CA GLY A 26 8.34 12.68 2.66
C GLY A 26 8.60 13.99 1.89
N ALA A 27 9.86 14.32 1.56
CA ALA A 27 10.17 15.55 0.83
C ALA A 27 9.67 15.52 -0.62
N GLY A 28 9.60 14.34 -1.25
CA GLY A 28 9.11 14.13 -2.62
C GLY A 28 9.95 14.72 -3.75
N SER A 29 10.88 15.63 -3.45
CA SER A 29 11.79 16.26 -4.41
C SER A 29 13.13 16.54 -3.77
N TYR A 30 14.22 16.13 -4.42
CA TYR A 30 15.59 16.24 -3.95
C TYR A 30 16.46 16.91 -5.01
N ARG A 31 17.30 17.85 -4.58
CA ARG A 31 18.23 18.55 -5.46
C ARG A 31 19.49 17.72 -5.65
N LEU A 32 19.84 17.46 -6.91
CA LEU A 32 21.08 16.82 -7.33
C LEU A 32 21.99 17.83 -8.05
N LYS A 33 23.21 17.41 -8.38
CA LYS A 33 24.17 18.21 -9.16
C LYS A 33 23.69 18.46 -10.58
N ASP A 34 22.97 17.52 -11.15
CA ASP A 34 22.51 17.48 -12.55
C ASP A 34 21.01 17.71 -12.72
N GLY A 35 20.29 18.07 -11.66
CA GLY A 35 18.86 18.38 -11.75
C GLY A 35 18.08 18.11 -10.47
N TRP A 36 16.81 17.73 -10.64
CA TRP A 36 15.89 17.39 -9.56
C TRP A 36 15.42 15.94 -9.66
N LEU A 37 15.57 15.19 -8.58
CA LEU A 37 15.00 13.85 -8.43
C LEU A 37 13.66 13.94 -7.70
N LYS A 38 12.60 13.39 -8.29
CA LYS A 38 11.26 13.39 -7.67
C LYS A 38 10.72 11.97 -7.54
N SER A 39 9.96 11.73 -6.48
CA SER A 39 9.26 10.46 -6.23
C SER A 39 7.76 10.59 -6.53
N ILE A 40 7.16 9.56 -7.12
CA ILE A 40 5.72 9.51 -7.33
C ILE A 40 4.96 9.22 -6.03
N LEU A 41 5.57 8.52 -5.07
CA LEU A 41 4.88 8.07 -3.86
C LEU A 41 4.35 9.24 -3.01
N PRO A 42 5.13 10.30 -2.69
CA PRO A 42 4.61 11.47 -1.98
C PRO A 42 3.52 12.22 -2.76
N ILE A 43 3.58 12.22 -4.10
CA ILE A 43 2.54 12.82 -4.94
C ILE A 43 1.24 12.03 -4.79
N THR A 44 1.29 10.70 -4.91
CA THR A 44 0.12 9.83 -4.73
C THR A 44 -0.48 9.97 -3.34
N LEU A 45 0.33 10.03 -2.28
CA LEU A 45 -0.14 10.27 -0.91
C LEU A 45 -0.83 11.64 -0.76
N GLN A 46 -0.34 12.68 -1.44
CA GLN A 46 -0.99 14.00 -1.45
C GLN A 46 -2.34 13.96 -2.17
N GLU A 47 -2.42 13.27 -3.32
CA GLU A 47 -3.66 13.11 -4.08
C GLU A 47 -4.73 12.34 -3.30
N ILE A 48 -4.34 11.27 -2.60
CA ILE A 48 -5.23 10.51 -1.69
C ILE A 48 -5.79 11.44 -0.59
N ASN A 49 -4.91 12.20 0.06
CA ASN A 49 -5.30 13.12 1.13
C ASN A 49 -6.15 14.29 0.63
N HIS A 50 -5.98 14.71 -0.62
CA HIS A 50 -6.89 15.66 -1.23
C HIS A 50 -8.26 15.02 -1.46
N ALA A 51 -8.30 13.85 -2.11
CA ALA A 51 -9.53 13.15 -2.48
C ALA A 51 -10.39 12.74 -1.28
N ARG A 52 -9.81 12.34 -0.14
CA ARG A 52 -10.56 11.97 1.08
C ARG A 52 -11.43 13.09 1.64
N ASN A 53 -11.14 14.34 1.29
CA ASN A 53 -11.88 15.53 1.73
C ASN A 53 -12.90 16.04 0.70
N MET A 54 -13.03 15.37 -0.45
CA MET A 54 -13.90 15.81 -1.55
C MET A 54 -15.19 14.98 -1.57
N GLU A 55 -16.35 15.64 -1.54
CA GLU A 55 -17.65 14.97 -1.31
C GLU A 55 -17.92 13.76 -2.21
N TYR A 56 -17.61 13.87 -3.50
CA TYR A 56 -17.89 12.83 -4.48
C TYR A 56 -16.79 11.80 -4.66
N SER A 57 -15.58 12.06 -4.15
CA SER A 57 -14.45 11.14 -4.29
C SER A 57 -13.95 10.58 -2.97
N LYS A 58 -14.42 11.06 -1.82
CA LYS A 58 -13.95 10.70 -0.46
C LYS A 58 -13.99 9.23 -0.07
N ASN A 59 -14.67 8.38 -0.85
CA ASN A 59 -14.78 6.96 -0.57
C ASN A 59 -13.91 6.14 -1.54
N PHE A 60 -14.28 6.10 -2.82
CA PHE A 60 -13.65 5.18 -3.78
C PHE A 60 -12.19 5.56 -4.10
N VAL A 61 -11.95 6.80 -4.52
CA VAL A 61 -10.64 7.27 -4.98
C VAL A 61 -9.54 7.13 -3.92
N PRO A 62 -9.71 7.62 -2.67
CA PRO A 62 -8.66 7.52 -1.67
C PRO A 62 -8.42 6.07 -1.22
N VAL A 63 -9.44 5.22 -1.16
CA VAL A 63 -9.28 3.78 -0.84
C VAL A 63 -8.49 3.06 -1.93
N VAL A 64 -8.82 3.29 -3.20
CA VAL A 64 -8.06 2.72 -4.32
C VAL A 64 -6.62 3.23 -4.33
N GLY A 65 -6.40 4.53 -4.16
CA GLY A 65 -5.06 5.09 -4.06
C GLY A 65 -4.26 4.52 -2.89
N ALA A 66 -4.89 4.34 -1.73
CA ALA A 66 -4.28 3.72 -0.56
C ALA A 66 -3.82 2.28 -0.87
N PHE A 67 -4.65 1.48 -1.54
CA PHE A 67 -4.24 0.16 -1.99
C PHE A 67 -3.06 0.19 -2.96
N SER A 68 -3.05 1.11 -3.93
CA SER A 68 -1.91 1.28 -4.84
C SER A 68 -0.60 1.57 -4.09
N VAL A 69 -0.65 2.40 -3.04
CA VAL A 69 0.51 2.69 -2.19
C VAL A 69 0.96 1.45 -1.43
N ILE A 70 0.04 0.74 -0.78
CA ILE A 70 0.37 -0.49 -0.03
C ILE A 70 0.97 -1.54 -0.98
N GLU A 71 0.39 -1.72 -2.16
CA GLU A 71 0.91 -2.64 -3.18
C GLU A 71 2.29 -2.23 -3.68
N GLN A 72 2.52 -0.94 -3.91
CA GLN A 72 3.82 -0.40 -4.31
C GLN A 72 4.88 -0.74 -3.25
N ILE A 73 4.58 -0.58 -1.96
CA ILE A 73 5.53 -0.92 -0.89
C ILE A 73 5.85 -2.42 -0.85
N GLY A 74 4.82 -3.28 -0.84
CA GLY A 74 5.05 -4.73 -0.77
C GLY A 74 5.56 -5.38 -2.06
N PHE A 75 5.49 -4.65 -3.19
CA PHE A 75 6.15 -5.04 -4.44
C PHE A 75 7.64 -4.67 -4.42
N THR A 76 7.99 -3.56 -3.77
CA THR A 76 9.32 -2.97 -3.86
C THR A 76 10.26 -3.44 -2.77
N TYR A 77 9.72 -3.75 -1.59
CA TYR A 77 10.51 -3.94 -0.39
C TYR A 77 10.10 -5.17 0.41
N LYS A 78 11.08 -5.70 1.14
CA LYS A 78 10.89 -6.67 2.21
C LYS A 78 11.76 -6.33 3.41
N ARG A 79 11.62 -7.13 4.47
CA ARG A 79 12.37 -7.00 5.72
C ARG A 79 13.32 -8.16 5.92
N ASN A 80 14.58 -7.87 6.21
CA ASN A 80 15.59 -8.89 6.47
C ASN A 80 15.60 -9.38 7.94
N ASP A 81 14.87 -8.69 8.83
CA ASP A 81 14.71 -9.04 10.24
C ASP A 81 13.45 -9.89 10.52
N LYS A 82 12.61 -10.11 9.52
CA LYS A 82 11.36 -10.87 9.61
C LYS A 82 11.47 -12.16 8.80
N VAL A 83 10.75 -13.21 9.23
CA VAL A 83 10.66 -14.47 8.46
C VAL A 83 10.08 -14.18 7.08
N GLU A 84 10.69 -14.75 6.04
CA GLU A 84 10.19 -14.65 4.66
C GLU A 84 8.72 -15.08 4.56
N TYR A 85 7.92 -14.31 3.81
CA TYR A 85 6.51 -14.62 3.60
C TYR A 85 6.36 -16.02 3.01
N SER A 86 5.53 -16.86 3.63
CA SER A 86 5.51 -18.31 3.33
C SER A 86 5.28 -18.67 1.86
N ASN A 87 4.45 -17.88 1.17
CA ASN A 87 4.22 -18.00 -0.26
C ASN A 87 4.98 -16.91 -1.05
N PRO A 88 6.04 -17.25 -1.81
CA PRO A 88 6.81 -16.26 -2.56
C PRO A 88 5.99 -15.56 -3.66
N ASN A 89 4.94 -16.23 -4.16
CA ASN A 89 4.02 -15.73 -5.17
C ASN A 89 2.79 -15.03 -4.57
N ALA A 90 2.81 -14.71 -3.27
CA ALA A 90 1.76 -13.92 -2.65
C ALA A 90 1.67 -12.54 -3.30
N SER A 91 0.46 -11.98 -3.34
CA SER A 91 0.24 -10.63 -3.85
C SER A 91 1.00 -9.58 -3.04
N SER A 92 1.42 -8.50 -3.69
CA SER A 92 2.19 -7.42 -3.07
C SER A 92 1.48 -6.80 -1.86
N ILE A 93 0.15 -6.65 -1.89
CA ILE A 93 -0.61 -6.18 -0.73
C ILE A 93 -0.44 -7.10 0.48
N ASN A 94 -0.47 -8.42 0.31
CA ASN A 94 -0.29 -9.35 1.42
C ASN A 94 1.12 -9.26 2.01
N LYS A 95 2.14 -9.14 1.15
CA LYS A 95 3.53 -8.94 1.58
C LYS A 95 3.68 -7.62 2.34
N ALA A 96 3.08 -6.54 1.85
CA ALA A 96 3.12 -5.23 2.49
C ALA A 96 2.50 -5.26 3.90
N LEU A 97 1.30 -5.83 4.02
CA LEU A 97 0.59 -5.92 5.30
C LEU A 97 1.37 -6.74 6.32
N TYR A 98 2.00 -7.83 5.88
CA TYR A 98 2.84 -8.67 6.74
C TYR A 98 4.14 -7.99 7.17
N TYR A 99 4.91 -7.42 6.22
CA TYR A 99 6.21 -6.85 6.54
C TYR A 99 6.08 -5.49 7.25
N PHE A 100 5.13 -4.64 6.86
CA PHE A 100 5.14 -3.22 7.23
C PHE A 100 3.92 -2.76 8.05
N ALA A 101 2.87 -3.59 8.17
CA ALA A 101 1.71 -3.27 9.00
C ALA A 101 1.43 -4.32 10.09
N ASP A 102 2.38 -5.22 10.33
CA ASP A 102 2.36 -6.24 11.39
C ASP A 102 1.12 -7.15 11.43
N TYR A 103 0.49 -7.38 10.27
CA TYR A 103 -0.52 -8.41 10.14
C TYR A 103 0.10 -9.80 10.07
N GLU A 104 -0.59 -10.78 10.67
CA GLU A 104 -0.26 -12.19 10.48
C GLU A 104 -0.63 -12.66 9.06
N GLU A 105 0.15 -13.60 8.52
CA GLU A 105 -0.14 -14.18 7.21
C GLU A 105 -1.51 -14.87 7.20
N GLY A 106 -2.37 -14.46 6.28
CA GLY A 106 -3.69 -15.09 6.11
C GLY A 106 -4.65 -14.83 7.27
N SER A 107 -4.41 -13.79 8.08
CA SER A 107 -5.42 -13.25 9.00
C SER A 107 -6.68 -12.84 8.23
N ASP A 108 -7.80 -12.77 8.93
CA ASP A 108 -9.08 -12.43 8.29
C ASP A 108 -9.07 -11.00 7.74
N ASP A 109 -8.36 -10.07 8.39
CA ASP A 109 -8.16 -8.70 7.90
C ASP A 109 -7.38 -8.67 6.60
N VAL A 110 -6.31 -9.45 6.48
CA VAL A 110 -5.55 -9.56 5.23
C VAL A 110 -6.44 -10.13 4.12
N LYS A 111 -7.28 -11.13 4.41
CA LYS A 111 -8.24 -11.68 3.42
C LYS A 111 -9.29 -10.66 3.02
N ALA A 112 -9.84 -9.91 3.96
CA ALA A 112 -10.86 -8.90 3.73
C ALA A 112 -10.31 -7.73 2.91
N LEU A 113 -9.14 -7.20 3.27
CA LEU A 113 -8.46 -6.13 2.55
C LEU A 113 -8.08 -6.56 1.12
N TYR A 114 -7.55 -7.78 0.96
CA TYR A 114 -7.26 -8.35 -0.36
C TYR A 114 -8.52 -8.49 -1.22
N ALA A 115 -9.62 -8.99 -0.63
CA ALA A 115 -10.89 -9.14 -1.33
C ALA A 115 -11.51 -7.79 -1.73
N LEU A 116 -11.47 -6.80 -0.83
CA LEU A 116 -11.92 -5.43 -1.09
C LEU A 116 -11.11 -4.78 -2.21
N ARG A 117 -9.77 -4.89 -2.16
CA ARG A 117 -8.87 -4.40 -3.22
C ARG A 117 -9.25 -4.99 -4.57
N ASN A 118 -9.45 -6.31 -4.63
CA ASN A 118 -9.83 -6.98 -5.87
C ASN A 118 -11.20 -6.55 -6.40
N SER A 119 -12.22 -6.45 -5.53
CA SER A 119 -13.56 -6.05 -5.98
C SER A 119 -13.58 -4.61 -6.49
N PHE A 120 -12.79 -3.72 -5.88
CA PHE A 120 -12.67 -2.32 -6.30
C PHE A 120 -11.93 -2.17 -7.62
N LEU A 121 -10.73 -2.77 -7.73
CA LEU A 121 -9.88 -2.59 -8.91
C LEU A 121 -10.37 -3.35 -10.15
N HIS A 122 -11.02 -4.49 -9.97
CA HIS A 122 -11.47 -5.31 -11.12
C HIS A 122 -12.92 -5.06 -11.51
N ASN A 123 -13.80 -4.80 -10.54
CA ASN A 123 -15.25 -4.75 -10.78
C ASN A 123 -15.90 -3.43 -10.35
N ALA A 124 -15.15 -2.50 -9.74
CA ALA A 124 -15.69 -1.29 -9.11
C ALA A 124 -16.91 -1.58 -8.20
N SER A 125 -16.85 -2.69 -7.45
CA SER A 125 -17.95 -3.18 -6.63
C SER A 125 -17.56 -3.39 -5.17
N LEU A 126 -18.55 -3.27 -4.30
CA LEU A 126 -18.47 -3.61 -2.87
C LEU A 126 -18.76 -5.11 -2.61
N MET A 127 -18.76 -5.95 -3.64
CA MET A 127 -19.08 -7.37 -3.51
C MET A 127 -17.92 -8.21 -4.02
N ALA A 128 -17.33 -9.00 -3.12
CA ALA A 128 -16.25 -9.92 -3.43
C ALA A 128 -16.74 -11.35 -3.24
N LYS A 129 -17.08 -12.03 -4.34
CA LYS A 129 -17.47 -13.44 -4.31
C LYS A 129 -16.24 -14.34 -4.48
N ALA A 130 -16.05 -15.27 -3.56
CA ALA A 130 -14.98 -16.25 -3.65
C ALA A 130 -15.19 -17.22 -4.83
N LEU A 131 -14.11 -17.49 -5.57
CA LEU A 131 -14.08 -18.52 -6.62
C LEU A 131 -13.85 -19.93 -6.06
N HIS A 132 -13.27 -20.03 -4.86
CA HIS A 132 -12.93 -21.28 -4.20
C HIS A 132 -13.60 -21.33 -2.83
N VAL A 133 -14.14 -22.49 -2.46
CA VAL A 133 -14.85 -22.71 -1.18
C VAL A 133 -13.98 -22.42 0.05
N THR A 134 -12.66 -22.51 -0.10
CA THR A 134 -11.70 -22.22 0.98
C THR A 134 -11.43 -20.73 1.19
N LYS A 135 -12.00 -19.85 0.36
CA LYS A 135 -11.85 -18.40 0.48
C LYS A 135 -13.19 -17.78 0.92
N PRO A 136 -13.15 -16.78 1.83
CA PRO A 136 -14.35 -16.07 2.25
C PRO A 136 -14.91 -15.20 1.11
N SER A 137 -16.24 -15.04 1.10
CA SER A 137 -16.93 -14.03 0.32
C SER A 137 -17.30 -12.86 1.22
N TYR A 138 -17.37 -11.66 0.63
CA TYR A 138 -17.65 -10.43 1.37
C TYR A 138 -18.65 -9.56 0.62
N TYR A 139 -19.55 -8.97 1.40
CA TYR A 139 -20.35 -7.84 0.98
C TYR A 139 -19.95 -6.67 1.86
N PHE A 140 -19.32 -5.66 1.26
CA PHE A 140 -18.72 -4.54 1.97
C PHE A 140 -19.67 -3.33 2.01
N GLN A 141 -19.56 -2.54 3.06
CA GLN A 141 -20.14 -1.21 3.12
C GLN A 141 -19.17 -0.27 3.83
N PHE A 142 -19.04 0.95 3.32
CA PHE A 142 -18.26 1.96 4.02
C PHE A 142 -19.02 2.54 5.19
N ASP A 143 -18.37 2.56 6.34
CA ASP A 143 -18.84 3.21 7.55
C ASP A 143 -17.66 3.93 8.20
N ARG A 144 -17.76 5.25 8.33
CA ARG A 144 -16.70 6.09 8.92
C ARG A 144 -16.77 6.12 10.45
N GLU A 145 -17.89 5.69 11.02
CA GLU A 145 -18.17 5.75 12.45
C GLU A 145 -17.64 4.53 13.21
N ILE A 146 -17.27 3.44 12.52
CA ILE A 146 -16.66 2.28 13.18
C ILE A 146 -15.22 2.60 13.62
N ASP A 147 -14.87 2.16 14.84
CA ASP A 147 -13.55 2.37 15.42
C ASP A 147 -12.47 1.44 14.84
N GLU A 148 -12.88 0.35 14.19
CA GLU A 148 -11.99 -0.65 13.60
C GLU A 148 -11.82 -0.42 12.10
N LEU A 149 -10.75 -0.96 11.50
CA LEU A 149 -10.59 -0.90 10.04
C LEU A 149 -11.64 -1.75 9.34
N VAL A 150 -11.86 -2.96 9.85
CA VAL A 150 -12.87 -3.91 9.39
C VAL A 150 -13.72 -4.31 10.60
N GLN A 151 -15.04 -4.20 10.47
CA GLN A 151 -15.97 -4.80 11.43
C GLN A 151 -16.72 -5.94 10.74
N TYR A 152 -16.55 -7.15 11.26
CA TYR A 152 -17.16 -8.35 10.71
C TYR A 152 -18.61 -8.53 11.21
N PRO A 153 -19.51 -9.07 10.37
CA PRO A 153 -20.83 -9.45 10.81
C PRO A 153 -20.76 -10.68 11.74
N GLU A 154 -21.76 -10.85 12.60
CA GLU A 154 -21.90 -12.09 13.40
C GLU A 154 -22.00 -13.33 12.51
N ASN A 155 -22.67 -13.20 11.36
CA ASN A 155 -22.84 -14.25 10.37
C ASN A 155 -22.20 -13.82 9.04
N PRO A 156 -21.04 -14.41 8.65
CA PRO A 156 -20.39 -14.10 7.38
C PRO A 156 -21.26 -14.46 6.17
N TRP A 157 -21.16 -13.67 5.09
CA TRP A 157 -21.85 -13.98 3.85
C TRP A 157 -21.25 -15.21 3.16
N ASP A 158 -22.11 -16.14 2.75
CA ASP A 158 -21.74 -17.39 2.08
C ASP A 158 -21.45 -17.23 0.56
N GLY A 159 -21.60 -16.02 0.01
CA GLY A 159 -21.42 -15.75 -1.42
C GLY A 159 -22.64 -16.07 -2.28
N ASN A 160 -23.77 -16.46 -1.68
CA ASN A 160 -25.03 -16.67 -2.38
C ASN A 160 -25.89 -15.40 -2.31
N ILE A 161 -26.05 -14.76 -3.47
CA ILE A 161 -26.81 -13.51 -3.59
C ILE A 161 -28.31 -13.74 -3.32
N LEU A 162 -28.84 -14.93 -3.63
CA LEU A 162 -30.26 -15.23 -3.47
C LEU A 162 -30.68 -15.35 -1.99
N THR A 163 -29.73 -15.61 -1.10
CA THR A 163 -29.93 -15.75 0.34
C THR A 163 -29.32 -14.60 1.14
N PHE A 164 -28.86 -13.55 0.46
CA PHE A 164 -28.22 -12.40 1.09
C PHE A 164 -29.18 -11.68 2.04
N LYS A 165 -28.63 -11.23 3.17
CA LYS A 165 -29.30 -10.37 4.13
C LYS A 165 -28.37 -9.23 4.56
N PRO A 166 -28.89 -8.04 4.88
CA PRO A 166 -28.08 -6.91 5.33
C PRO A 166 -27.19 -7.22 6.55
N GLU A 167 -27.61 -8.15 7.42
CA GLU A 167 -26.85 -8.58 8.60
C GLU A 167 -25.52 -9.29 8.26
N TYR A 168 -25.29 -9.68 7.01
CA TYR A 168 -24.04 -10.31 6.55
C TYR A 168 -23.01 -9.29 6.03
N THR A 169 -23.27 -8.00 6.22
CA THR A 169 -22.42 -6.92 5.71
C THR A 169 -21.15 -6.77 6.55
N THR A 170 -20.00 -6.76 5.89
CA THR A 170 -18.71 -6.37 6.48
C THR A 170 -18.54 -4.87 6.35
N LEU A 171 -18.37 -4.16 7.46
CA LEU A 171 -18.16 -2.72 7.44
C LEU A 171 -16.68 -2.40 7.31
N ILE A 172 -16.35 -1.37 6.54
CA ILE A 172 -14.99 -0.91 6.31
C ILE A 172 -14.91 0.57 6.61
N ASN A 173 -13.91 0.97 7.40
CA ASN A 173 -13.61 2.38 7.61
C ASN A 173 -12.65 2.90 6.52
N PRO A 174 -13.13 3.73 5.57
CA PRO A 174 -12.29 4.20 4.46
C PRO A 174 -11.14 5.09 4.94
N GLU A 175 -11.29 5.81 6.06
CA GLU A 175 -10.23 6.66 6.61
C GLU A 175 -9.10 5.80 7.18
N LYS A 176 -9.43 4.69 7.85
CA LYS A 176 -8.42 3.77 8.38
C LYS A 176 -7.67 3.01 7.28
N VAL A 177 -8.30 2.77 6.13
CA VAL A 177 -7.59 2.23 4.94
C VAL A 177 -6.57 3.24 4.41
N VAL A 178 -6.91 4.53 4.38
CA VAL A 178 -5.97 5.59 4.00
C VAL A 178 -4.83 5.71 5.00
N ASP A 179 -5.15 5.69 6.29
CA ASP A 179 -4.14 5.76 7.36
C ASP A 179 -3.21 4.54 7.34
N LEU A 180 -3.73 3.35 7.00
CA LEU A 180 -2.93 2.13 6.82
C LEU A 180 -1.88 2.28 5.72
N ALA A 181 -2.19 2.94 4.60
CA ALA A 181 -1.20 3.22 3.56
C ALA A 181 -0.06 4.09 4.08
N ARG A 182 -0.38 5.09 4.92
CA ARG A 182 0.63 5.93 5.56
C ARG A 182 1.49 5.15 6.55
N VAL A 183 0.86 4.35 7.42
CA VAL A 183 1.56 3.45 8.37
C VAL A 183 2.54 2.53 7.62
N THR A 184 2.10 1.96 6.50
CA THR A 184 2.91 1.07 5.66
C THR A 184 4.17 1.78 5.13
N VAL A 185 4.03 3.02 4.65
CA VAL A 185 5.16 3.83 4.15
C VAL A 185 6.09 4.26 5.28
N ASP A 186 5.54 4.74 6.39
CA ASP A 186 6.31 5.19 7.56
C ASP A 186 7.13 4.03 8.15
N SER A 187 6.53 2.83 8.24
CA SER A 187 7.19 1.60 8.67
C SER A 187 8.31 1.17 7.72
N ALA A 188 8.10 1.24 6.40
CA ALA A 188 9.16 0.96 5.43
C ALA A 188 10.33 1.96 5.54
N LEU A 189 10.04 3.25 5.75
CA LEU A 189 11.06 4.27 5.98
C LEU A 189 11.82 4.06 7.30
N GLU A 190 11.13 3.66 8.36
CA GLU A 190 11.76 3.27 9.62
C GLU A 190 12.69 2.07 9.43
N CYS A 191 12.24 1.05 8.72
CA CYS A 191 13.06 -0.12 8.37
C CYS A 191 14.32 0.29 7.59
N LEU A 192 14.21 1.25 6.67
CA LEU A 192 15.36 1.78 5.92
C LEU A 192 16.37 2.44 6.87
N ASN A 193 15.90 3.30 7.77
CA ASN A 193 16.76 3.99 8.74
C ASN A 193 17.44 3.02 9.72
N ASN A 194 16.80 1.89 10.01
CA ASN A 194 17.32 0.82 10.88
C ASN A 194 18.16 -0.22 10.13
N ASN A 195 18.39 -0.06 8.82
CA ASN A 195 19.12 -1.02 7.96
C ASN A 195 18.50 -2.43 7.91
N ILE A 196 17.20 -2.55 8.14
CA ILE A 196 16.45 -3.82 8.07
C ILE A 196 15.56 -3.93 6.82
N LEU A 197 15.50 -2.87 6.01
CA LEU A 197 14.83 -2.86 4.71
C LEU A 197 15.72 -3.45 3.61
N GLU A 198 15.15 -4.30 2.78
CA GLU A 198 15.76 -4.82 1.56
C GLU A 198 14.90 -4.44 0.35
N VAL A 199 15.55 -4.08 -0.77
CA VAL A 199 14.87 -3.83 -2.05
C VAL A 199 14.67 -5.16 -2.78
N ASP A 200 13.42 -5.58 -2.91
CA ASP A 200 13.00 -6.87 -3.47
C ASP A 200 12.57 -6.73 -4.94
N LEU A 201 13.40 -6.07 -5.75
CA LEU A 201 13.17 -5.85 -7.17
C LEU A 201 14.16 -6.64 -8.02
N GLU A 202 13.67 -7.34 -9.06
CA GLU A 202 14.49 -8.17 -9.95
C GLU A 202 15.65 -7.39 -10.57
N CYS A 203 15.39 -6.13 -10.96
CA CYS A 203 16.37 -5.24 -11.58
C CYS A 203 16.91 -4.15 -10.62
N GLY A 204 16.74 -4.34 -9.31
CA GLY A 204 17.33 -3.52 -8.24
C GLY A 204 17.17 -2.01 -8.44
N GLU A 205 18.29 -1.28 -8.38
CA GLU A 205 18.36 0.19 -8.50
C GLU A 205 17.68 0.73 -9.77
N ARG A 206 17.88 0.07 -10.91
CA ARG A 206 17.32 0.55 -12.19
C ARG A 206 15.81 0.48 -12.19
N GLU A 207 15.25 -0.61 -11.67
CA GLU A 207 13.80 -0.78 -11.62
C GLU A 207 13.17 0.17 -10.60
N LEU A 208 13.78 0.35 -9.43
CA LEU A 208 13.35 1.33 -8.44
C LEU A 208 13.31 2.74 -9.06
N PHE A 209 14.37 3.11 -9.78
CA PHE A 209 14.46 4.39 -10.45
C PHE A 209 13.35 4.55 -11.51
N TYR A 210 13.29 3.67 -12.50
CA TYR A 210 12.39 3.86 -13.64
C TYR A 210 10.90 3.69 -13.30
N ARG A 211 10.56 2.94 -12.24
CA ARG A 211 9.16 2.80 -11.82
C ARG A 211 8.66 3.98 -10.99
N PHE A 212 9.48 4.47 -10.05
CA PHE A 212 8.96 5.30 -8.96
C PHE A 212 9.64 6.66 -8.84
N LEU A 213 10.79 6.85 -9.49
CA LEU A 213 11.54 8.09 -9.46
C LEU A 213 11.60 8.72 -10.86
N LYS A 214 11.80 10.04 -10.89
CA LYS A 214 12.01 10.77 -12.14
C LYS A 214 13.04 11.86 -11.94
N HIS A 215 14.05 11.86 -12.80
CA HIS A 215 15.05 12.91 -12.87
C HIS A 215 14.61 13.99 -13.87
N PHE A 216 14.69 15.25 -13.45
CA PHE A 216 14.44 16.44 -14.26
C PHE A 216 15.76 17.21 -14.37
N PRO A 217 16.50 17.03 -15.48
CA PRO A 217 17.76 17.73 -15.68
C PRO A 217 17.57 19.24 -15.72
N ASP A 218 18.59 19.98 -15.29
CA ASP A 218 18.67 21.43 -15.50
C ASP A 218 19.06 21.81 -16.95
#